data_AF-A0A7V0NP69-F1
#
_entry.id   AF-A0A7V0NP69-F1
#
_cell.length_a   1.000
_cell.length_b   1.000
_cell.length_c   1.000
_cell.angle_alpha   90.00
_cell.angle_beta   90.00
_cell.angle_gamma   90.00
#
_symmetry.space_group_name_H-M   'P 1'
#
loop_
_entity.id
_entity.type
_entity.pdbx_description
1 polymer ?
#
loop_
_entity_poly.entity_id
_entity_poly.type
_entity_poly.pdbx_seq_one_letter_code
_entity_poly.pdbx_strand_id
1 'polypeptide(L)'
;MPPRRKRIKRKKKSYRIILVLLLIAAGIFLLIRHPGRENINKNRDVFTPPQKPEVLLPAPPPVKKLPKVAIVIDDMGRSRKMAEKILNIKSPLTLSILPQRRYSVWIAEQGNRRGHDIIVHLPMEAIRPLKLGEGGMYTWMSDDEIVETLEKDIRSVPFIKGASNHMGSAFTQDERVMRIVILTLKKNGLFFLDS
;
A
#
# COMPACT_ATOMS: atom_id res chain seq x y z
N MET A 1 -89.75 9.45 19.29
CA MET A 1 -88.31 9.80 19.17
C MET A 1 -87.64 8.81 18.22
N PRO A 2 -87.10 9.19 17.04
CA PRO A 2 -86.32 8.27 16.21
C PRO A 2 -84.80 8.48 16.41
N PRO A 3 -83.94 7.46 16.23
CA PRO A 3 -82.50 7.60 16.42
C PRO A 3 -81.77 8.08 15.16
N ARG A 4 -80.69 8.85 15.40
CA ARG A 4 -79.77 9.48 14.42
C ARG A 4 -78.95 8.46 13.61
N ARG A 5 -78.91 8.61 12.28
CA ARG A 5 -77.93 7.96 11.38
C ARG A 5 -76.51 8.52 11.57
N LYS A 6 -75.51 7.66 11.79
CA LYS A 6 -74.07 8.00 11.71
C LYS A 6 -73.59 7.96 10.25
N ARG A 7 -72.85 9.00 9.83
CA ARG A 7 -72.32 9.19 8.47
C ARG A 7 -70.89 8.63 8.39
N ILE A 8 -70.66 7.62 7.56
CA ILE A 8 -69.35 6.99 7.33
C ILE A 8 -68.48 7.92 6.45
N LYS A 9 -67.30 8.33 6.93
CA LYS A 9 -66.31 9.10 6.15
C LYS A 9 -65.53 8.16 5.20
N ARG A 10 -65.60 8.44 3.90
CA ARG A 10 -64.94 7.68 2.81
C ARG A 10 -63.41 7.76 2.86
N LYS A 11 -62.73 6.60 2.91
CA LYS A 11 -61.28 6.40 2.72
C LYS A 11 -60.85 6.67 1.26
N LYS A 12 -60.66 7.93 0.86
CA LYS A 12 -60.18 8.29 -0.50
C LYS A 12 -58.65 8.51 -0.61
N LYS A 13 -57.92 8.62 0.51
CA LYS A 13 -56.50 9.05 0.51
C LYS A 13 -55.50 7.91 0.23
N SER A 14 -55.84 6.66 0.55
CA SER A 14 -54.95 5.49 0.38
C SER A 14 -54.78 5.04 -1.07
N TYR A 15 -55.83 5.13 -1.90
CA TYR A 15 -55.76 4.74 -3.31
C TYR A 15 -54.82 5.61 -4.14
N ARG A 16 -54.64 6.89 -3.77
CA ARG A 16 -53.71 7.80 -4.45
C ARG A 16 -52.25 7.39 -4.23
N ILE A 17 -51.91 6.92 -3.04
CA ILE A 17 -50.56 6.47 -2.70
C ILE A 17 -50.25 5.17 -3.45
N ILE A 18 -51.20 4.23 -3.48
CA ILE A 18 -51.07 2.97 -4.21
C ILE A 18 -50.89 3.22 -5.72
N LEU A 19 -51.65 4.17 -6.29
CA LEU A 19 -51.51 4.54 -7.70
C LEU A 19 -50.13 5.12 -8.02
N VAL A 20 -49.59 5.99 -7.15
CA VAL A 20 -48.25 6.56 -7.33
C VAL A 20 -47.17 5.48 -7.27
N LEU A 21 -47.26 4.54 -6.32
CA LEU A 21 -46.30 3.43 -6.22
C LEU A 21 -46.35 2.50 -7.46
N LEU A 22 -47.54 2.24 -8.00
CA LEU A 22 -47.70 1.46 -9.24
C LEU A 22 -47.07 2.17 -10.46
N LEU A 23 -47.22 3.49 -10.55
CA LEU A 23 -46.61 4.27 -11.64
C LEU A 23 -45.08 4.29 -11.56
N ILE A 24 -44.51 4.39 -10.35
CA ILE A 24 -43.06 4.30 -10.14
C ILE A 24 -42.54 2.92 -10.53
N ALA A 25 -43.21 1.85 -10.10
CA ALA A 25 -42.83 0.48 -10.45
C ALA A 25 -42.92 0.23 -11.97
N ALA A 26 -43.95 0.75 -12.65
CA ALA A 26 -44.08 0.67 -14.10
C ALA A 26 -42.98 1.45 -14.84
N GLY A 27 -42.59 2.63 -14.32
CA GLY A 27 -41.47 3.41 -14.87
C GLY A 27 -40.12 2.69 -14.75
N ILE A 28 -39.86 2.07 -13.61
CA ILE A 28 -38.66 1.24 -13.40
C ILE A 28 -38.68 0.01 -14.32
N PHE A 29 -39.83 -0.66 -14.46
CA PHE A 29 -39.99 -1.79 -15.36
C PHE A 29 -39.73 -1.42 -16.84
N LEU A 30 -40.20 -0.25 -17.27
CA LEU A 30 -39.94 0.27 -18.62
C LEU A 30 -38.47 0.67 -18.81
N LEU A 31 -37.78 1.15 -17.78
CA LEU A 31 -36.34 1.46 -17.81
C LEU A 31 -35.46 0.21 -17.88
N ILE A 32 -35.86 -0.89 -17.24
CA ILE A 32 -35.11 -2.16 -17.27
C ILE A 32 -35.36 -2.92 -18.58
N ARG A 33 -36.50 -2.70 -19.22
CA ARG A 33 -36.87 -3.36 -20.47
C ARG A 33 -36.32 -2.61 -21.68
N HIS A 34 -35.03 -2.76 -21.96
CA HIS A 34 -34.48 -2.37 -23.26
C HIS A 34 -35.15 -3.19 -24.39
N PRO A 35 -35.90 -2.56 -25.32
CA PRO A 35 -36.45 -3.25 -26.46
C PRO A 35 -35.42 -3.21 -27.59
N GLY A 36 -34.91 -4.37 -27.99
CA GLY A 36 -34.11 -4.47 -29.21
C GLY A 36 -32.99 -5.48 -29.15
N ARG A 37 -33.32 -6.71 -29.54
CA ARG A 37 -32.56 -7.44 -30.56
C ARG A 37 -33.44 -8.57 -31.07
N GLU A 38 -34.05 -8.30 -32.22
CA GLU A 38 -34.77 -9.29 -33.02
C GLU A 38 -33.85 -10.48 -33.34
N ASN A 39 -34.41 -11.68 -33.27
CA ASN A 39 -33.83 -12.88 -33.85
C ASN A 39 -33.90 -12.75 -35.38
N ILE A 40 -32.84 -12.24 -35.99
CA ILE A 40 -32.69 -12.29 -37.45
C ILE A 40 -32.27 -13.71 -37.84
N ASN A 41 -33.11 -14.29 -38.68
CA ASN A 41 -33.07 -15.65 -39.19
C ASN A 41 -31.72 -16.02 -39.82
N LYS A 42 -31.24 -17.24 -39.53
CA LYS A 42 -30.12 -17.91 -40.19
C LYS A 42 -30.43 -18.15 -41.68
N ASN A 43 -29.38 -18.24 -42.49
CA ASN A 43 -29.38 -18.48 -43.95
C ASN A 43 -29.47 -17.22 -44.83
N ARG A 44 -28.34 -16.54 -44.92
CA ARG A 44 -27.85 -16.04 -46.22
C ARG A 44 -26.52 -16.74 -46.45
N ASP A 45 -26.39 -17.43 -47.58
CA ASP A 45 -25.10 -17.93 -48.05
C ASP A 45 -24.24 -16.71 -48.38
N VAL A 46 -23.46 -16.27 -47.39
CA VAL A 46 -22.46 -15.23 -47.55
C VAL A 46 -21.29 -15.87 -48.28
N PHE A 47 -21.03 -15.43 -49.51
CA PHE A 47 -19.80 -15.76 -50.20
C PHE A 47 -18.62 -15.21 -49.39
N THR A 48 -17.89 -16.08 -48.71
CA THR A 48 -16.65 -15.75 -48.02
C THR A 48 -15.51 -15.83 -49.03
N PRO A 49 -14.76 -14.74 -49.30
CA PRO A 49 -13.55 -14.84 -50.11
C PRO A 49 -12.58 -15.84 -49.47
N PRO A 50 -11.77 -16.59 -50.25
CA PRO A 50 -10.79 -17.49 -49.67
C PRO A 50 -9.87 -16.67 -48.76
N GLN A 51 -9.82 -17.05 -47.48
CA GLN A 51 -8.90 -16.46 -46.52
C GLN A 51 -7.48 -16.74 -47.02
N LYS A 52 -6.75 -15.68 -47.35
CA LYS A 52 -5.31 -15.75 -47.56
C LYS A 52 -4.72 -16.42 -46.32
N PRO A 53 -3.92 -17.50 -46.42
CA PRO A 53 -3.43 -18.22 -45.26
C PRO A 53 -2.79 -17.23 -44.31
N GLU A 54 -3.34 -17.15 -43.10
CA GLU A 54 -2.80 -16.34 -42.03
C GLU A 54 -1.39 -16.87 -41.78
N VAL A 55 -0.39 -16.10 -42.20
CA VAL A 55 1.00 -16.42 -41.92
C VAL A 55 1.13 -16.32 -40.41
N LEU A 56 1.08 -17.46 -39.73
CA LEU A 56 1.38 -17.59 -38.31
C LEU A 56 2.82 -17.12 -38.12
N LEU A 57 2.99 -15.83 -37.84
CA LEU A 57 4.25 -15.31 -37.37
C LEU A 57 4.58 -16.09 -36.09
N PRO A 58 5.80 -16.64 -35.97
CA PRO A 58 6.18 -17.37 -34.78
C PRO A 58 5.96 -16.48 -33.56
N ALA A 59 5.38 -17.05 -32.50
CA ALA A 59 5.19 -16.34 -31.24
C ALA A 59 6.53 -15.73 -30.80
N PRO A 60 6.55 -14.47 -30.33
CA PRO A 60 7.77 -13.87 -29.84
C PRO A 60 8.37 -14.79 -28.76
N PRO A 61 9.69 -14.99 -28.76
CA PRO A 61 10.34 -15.87 -27.80
C PRO A 61 9.99 -15.41 -26.38
N PRO A 62 9.83 -16.36 -25.42
CA PRO A 62 9.52 -16.01 -24.05
C PRO A 62 10.57 -15.03 -23.53
N VAL A 63 10.13 -13.84 -23.12
CA VAL A 63 11.00 -12.84 -22.51
C VAL A 63 11.63 -13.47 -21.28
N LYS A 64 12.92 -13.80 -21.33
CA LYS A 64 13.65 -14.30 -20.17
C LYS A 64 13.56 -13.22 -19.08
N LYS A 65 12.80 -13.49 -18.02
CA LYS A 65 12.77 -12.63 -16.84
C LYS A 65 14.16 -12.64 -16.23
N LEU A 66 14.84 -11.49 -16.29
CA LEU A 66 16.13 -11.32 -15.65
C LEU A 66 15.96 -11.39 -14.12
N PRO A 67 16.98 -11.85 -13.37
CA PRO A 67 17.01 -11.75 -11.91
C PRO A 67 16.78 -10.31 -11.46
N LYS A 68 16.08 -10.14 -10.32
CA LYS A 68 15.91 -8.82 -9.68
C LYS A 68 17.01 -8.60 -8.65
N VAL A 69 17.51 -7.37 -8.57
CA VAL A 69 18.52 -6.94 -7.58
C VAL A 69 17.98 -5.71 -6.85
N ALA A 70 18.17 -5.68 -5.54
CA ALA A 70 17.95 -4.49 -4.71
C ALA A 70 19.30 -3.98 -4.19
N ILE A 71 19.50 -2.66 -4.20
CA ILE A 71 20.72 -2.02 -3.70
C ILE A 71 20.31 -1.08 -2.57
N VAL A 72 20.91 -1.28 -1.40
CA VAL A 72 20.69 -0.48 -0.20
C VAL A 72 21.92 0.36 0.08
N ILE A 73 21.73 1.65 0.38
CA ILE A 73 22.79 2.57 0.76
C ILE A 73 22.62 2.92 2.24
N ASP A 74 23.48 2.34 3.07
CA ASP A 74 23.50 2.52 4.53
C ASP A 74 24.14 3.84 4.98
N ASP A 75 24.00 4.13 6.28
CA ASP A 75 24.61 5.26 6.98
C ASP A 75 24.28 6.67 6.44
N MET A 76 23.12 6.79 5.79
CA MET A 76 22.59 8.08 5.39
C MET A 76 22.14 8.89 6.61
N GLY A 77 22.15 10.22 6.53
CA GLY A 77 21.64 11.11 7.60
C GLY A 77 22.63 12.18 8.08
N ARG A 78 23.95 11.92 7.99
CA ARG A 78 24.98 12.82 8.54
C ARG A 78 25.47 13.91 7.58
N SER A 79 25.53 13.62 6.28
CA SER A 79 26.14 14.51 5.27
C SER A 79 25.20 14.80 4.11
N ARG A 80 24.76 16.06 4.01
CA ARG A 80 23.98 16.53 2.87
C ARG A 80 24.75 16.43 1.55
N LYS A 81 26.04 16.80 1.54
CA LYS A 81 26.89 16.72 0.34
C LYS A 81 26.99 15.29 -0.21
N MET A 82 27.11 14.29 0.68
CA MET A 82 27.12 12.89 0.25
C MET A 82 25.73 12.46 -0.24
N ALA A 83 24.69 12.83 0.50
CA ALA A 83 23.32 12.50 0.11
C ALA A 83 22.94 13.07 -1.27
N GLU A 84 23.33 14.30 -1.58
CA GLU A 84 23.10 14.90 -2.90
C GLU A 84 23.76 14.11 -4.03
N LYS A 85 24.94 13.52 -3.81
CA LYS A 85 25.57 12.65 -4.80
C LYS A 85 24.77 11.37 -5.04
N ILE A 86 24.33 10.72 -3.96
CA ILE A 86 23.51 9.49 -4.04
C ILE A 86 22.16 9.77 -4.71
N LEU A 87 21.50 10.87 -4.33
CA LEU A 87 20.21 11.29 -4.90
C LEU A 87 20.28 11.68 -6.38
N ASN A 88 21.48 11.91 -6.92
CA ASN A 88 21.68 12.19 -8.35
C ASN A 88 21.85 10.91 -9.19
N ILE A 89 21.92 9.73 -8.58
CA ILE A 89 21.99 8.45 -9.27
C ILE A 89 20.62 8.15 -9.90
N LYS A 90 20.58 8.04 -11.24
CA LYS A 90 19.35 7.79 -12.02
C LYS A 90 18.95 6.30 -12.05
N SER A 91 18.84 5.69 -10.88
CA SER A 91 18.40 4.30 -10.71
C SER A 91 17.61 4.17 -9.39
N PRO A 92 16.62 3.27 -9.31
CA PRO A 92 15.99 2.93 -8.04
C PRO A 92 17.04 2.43 -7.06
N LEU A 93 17.00 2.98 -5.85
CA LEU A 93 17.86 2.62 -4.72
C LEU A 93 16.99 2.57 -3.48
N THR A 94 17.42 1.83 -2.46
CA THR A 94 16.89 1.94 -1.11
C THR A 94 17.86 2.76 -0.28
N LEU A 95 17.37 3.81 0.38
CA LEU A 95 18.14 4.64 1.28
C LEU A 95 17.87 4.20 2.72
N SER A 96 18.92 3.76 3.40
CA SER A 96 18.88 3.31 4.78
C SER A 96 19.43 4.42 5.66
N ILE A 97 18.52 5.08 6.38
CA ILE A 97 18.77 6.39 7.01
C ILE A 97 18.86 6.23 8.52
N LEU A 98 20.00 6.62 9.09
CA LEU A 98 20.19 6.69 10.54
C LEU A 98 19.16 7.66 11.13
N PRO A 99 18.41 7.27 12.17
CA PRO A 99 17.43 8.13 12.80
C PRO A 99 18.10 9.30 13.51
N GLN A 100 17.31 10.37 13.71
CA GLN A 100 17.68 11.54 14.51
C GLN A 100 18.93 12.32 14.04
N ARG A 101 19.49 12.04 12.84
CA ARG A 101 20.61 12.82 12.30
C ARG A 101 20.16 14.12 11.63
N ARG A 102 21.08 15.10 11.58
CA ARG A 102 20.88 16.45 11.06
C ARG A 102 20.13 16.52 9.72
N TYR A 103 20.34 15.56 8.82
CA TYR A 103 19.73 15.55 7.49
C TYR A 103 18.76 14.38 7.26
N SER A 104 18.39 13.59 8.27
CA SER A 104 17.57 12.38 8.09
C SER A 104 16.24 12.66 7.39
N VAL A 105 15.46 13.62 7.92
CA VAL A 105 14.17 14.05 7.35
C VAL A 105 14.36 14.57 5.93
N TRP A 106 15.34 15.45 5.72
CA TRP A 106 15.61 16.02 4.39
C TRP A 106 15.96 14.93 3.38
N ILE A 107 16.81 13.96 3.73
CA ILE A 107 17.19 12.85 2.85
C ILE A 107 15.97 11.99 2.53
N ALA A 108 15.16 11.65 3.53
CA ALA A 108 13.94 10.85 3.34
C ALA A 108 12.96 11.54 2.38
N GLU A 109 12.70 12.84 2.58
CA GLU A 109 11.83 13.64 1.70
C GLU A 109 12.38 13.71 0.27
N GLN A 110 13.67 14.02 0.12
CA GLN A 110 14.30 14.15 -1.19
C GLN A 110 14.41 12.80 -1.92
N GLY A 111 14.65 11.72 -1.17
CA GLY A 111 14.71 10.36 -1.67
C GLY A 111 13.36 9.88 -2.18
N ASN A 112 12.32 10.02 -1.35
CA ASN A 112 10.96 9.66 -1.71
C ASN A 112 10.47 10.45 -2.94
N ARG A 113 10.75 11.76 -3.01
CA ARG A 113 10.41 12.59 -4.19
C ARG A 113 11.08 12.12 -5.48
N ARG A 114 12.21 11.43 -5.40
CA ARG A 114 12.96 10.89 -6.55
C ARG A 114 12.65 9.42 -6.83
N GLY A 115 11.71 8.82 -6.09
CA GLY A 115 11.28 7.43 -6.28
C GLY A 115 12.23 6.40 -5.66
N HIS A 116 13.07 6.79 -4.69
CA HIS A 116 13.85 5.86 -3.90
C HIS A 116 13.00 5.29 -2.75
N ASP A 117 13.25 4.02 -2.40
CA ASP A 117 12.69 3.42 -1.20
C ASP A 117 13.45 3.90 0.02
N ILE A 118 12.75 4.05 1.15
CA ILE A 118 13.33 4.54 2.40
C ILE A 118 13.16 3.47 3.48
N ILE A 119 14.22 3.20 4.24
CA ILE A 119 14.18 2.39 5.46
C ILE A 119 14.93 3.12 6.58
N VAL A 120 14.57 2.85 7.84
CA VAL A 120 15.30 3.38 9.00
C VAL A 120 16.47 2.45 9.35
N HIS A 121 17.67 3.02 9.54
CA HIS A 121 18.89 2.28 9.88
C HIS A 121 19.14 2.38 11.38
N LEU A 122 18.66 1.39 12.13
CA LEU A 122 18.54 1.40 13.58
C LEU A 122 19.92 1.17 14.25
N PRO A 123 20.44 2.12 15.05
CA PRO A 123 21.69 1.93 15.79
C PRO A 123 21.54 0.86 16.88
N MET A 124 22.27 -0.25 16.75
CA MET A 124 22.15 -1.41 17.63
C MET A 124 23.50 -1.84 18.20
N GLU A 125 23.50 -2.27 19.46
CA GLU A 125 24.70 -2.69 20.19
C GLU A 125 25.48 -3.80 19.45
N ALA A 126 26.80 -3.61 19.34
CA ALA A 126 27.71 -4.64 18.86
C ALA A 126 28.50 -5.25 20.02
N ILE A 127 29.07 -6.43 19.76
CA ILE A 127 29.97 -7.14 20.69
C ILE A 127 31.15 -6.24 21.09
N ARG A 128 31.67 -5.42 20.16
CA ARG A 128 32.69 -4.43 20.47
C ARG A 128 32.03 -3.12 20.92
N PRO A 129 32.42 -2.55 22.07
CA PRO A 129 31.82 -1.33 22.58
C PRO A 129 32.16 -0.15 21.66
N LEU A 130 31.16 0.32 20.93
CA LEU A 130 31.23 1.49 20.07
C LEU A 130 30.06 2.42 20.39
N LYS A 131 30.25 3.72 20.19
CA LYS A 131 29.21 4.72 20.42
C LYS A 131 28.18 4.69 19.29
N LEU A 132 26.94 4.34 19.62
CA LEU A 132 25.79 4.37 18.69
C LEU A 132 25.27 5.80 18.45
N GLY A 133 25.34 6.65 19.48
CA GLY A 133 24.74 7.98 19.49
C GLY A 133 23.22 7.91 19.62
N GLU A 134 22.54 8.95 19.16
CA GLU A 134 21.06 9.04 19.21
C GLU A 134 20.41 7.86 18.46
N GLY A 135 19.37 7.28 19.08
CA GLY A 135 18.68 6.08 18.59
C GLY A 135 19.35 4.76 18.97
N GLY A 136 20.44 4.80 19.75
CA GLY A 136 21.13 3.58 20.20
C GLY A 136 20.27 2.68 21.08
N MET A 137 20.05 1.44 20.62
CA MET A 137 19.43 0.38 21.42
C MET A 137 20.47 -0.62 21.92
N TYR A 138 20.33 -1.03 23.16
CA TYR A 138 21.27 -1.90 23.87
C TYR A 138 20.58 -3.12 24.50
N THR A 139 21.31 -4.22 24.63
CA THR A 139 20.81 -5.50 25.18
C THR A 139 20.44 -5.42 26.66
N TRP A 140 20.95 -4.44 27.40
CA TRP A 140 20.61 -4.23 28.81
C TRP A 140 19.34 -3.37 29.00
N MET A 141 18.81 -2.77 27.94
CA MET A 141 17.57 -1.99 28.03
C MET A 141 16.38 -2.88 28.38
N SER A 142 15.47 -2.31 29.17
CA SER A 142 14.15 -2.88 29.41
C SER A 142 13.32 -2.92 28.12
N ASP A 143 12.27 -3.73 28.13
CA ASP A 143 11.41 -3.89 26.96
C ASP A 143 10.73 -2.57 26.57
N ASP A 144 10.29 -1.78 27.56
CA ASP A 144 9.65 -0.48 27.33
C ASP A 144 10.63 0.56 26.76
N GLU A 145 11.88 0.59 27.24
CA GLU A 145 12.92 1.48 26.69
C GLU A 145 13.23 1.17 25.22
N ILE A 146 13.25 -0.12 24.85
CA ILE A 146 13.44 -0.55 23.45
C ILE A 146 12.26 -0.09 22.60
N VAL A 147 11.02 -0.32 23.06
CA VAL A 147 9.82 0.11 22.33
C VAL A 147 9.78 1.62 22.15
N GLU A 148 10.04 2.39 23.21
CA GLU A 148 10.03 3.85 23.16
C GLU A 148 11.11 4.39 22.20
N THR A 149 12.32 3.84 22.29
CA THR A 149 13.44 4.23 21.41
C THR A 149 13.13 3.91 19.95
N LEU A 150 12.63 2.69 19.67
CA LEU A 150 12.28 2.26 18.32
C LEU A 150 11.15 3.09 17.72
N GLU A 151 10.08 3.36 18.47
CA GLU A 151 8.97 4.20 18.02
C GLU A 151 9.42 5.65 17.77
N LYS A 152 10.37 6.17 18.56
CA LYS A 152 10.98 7.48 18.30
C LYS A 152 11.80 7.47 17.00
N ASP A 153 12.60 6.43 16.78
CA ASP A 153 13.43 6.29 15.59
C ASP A 153 12.60 6.16 14.32
N ILE A 154 11.57 5.30 14.33
CA ILE A 154 10.59 5.12 13.25
C ILE A 154 9.95 6.46 12.88
N ARG A 155 9.47 7.23 13.87
CA ARG A 155 8.83 8.53 13.63
C ARG A 155 9.79 9.60 13.12
N SER A 156 11.09 9.46 13.39
CA SER A 156 12.09 10.46 12.99
C SER A 156 12.46 10.42 11.50
N VAL A 157 12.11 9.34 10.79
CA VAL A 157 12.40 9.15 9.37
C VAL A 157 11.07 8.92 8.61
N PRO A 158 10.58 9.90 7.83
CA PRO A 158 9.31 9.74 7.12
C PRO A 158 9.44 8.79 5.90
N PHE A 159 8.30 8.31 5.40
CA PHE A 159 8.17 7.46 4.20
C PHE A 159 8.84 6.08 4.27
N ILE A 160 9.24 5.63 5.45
CA ILE A 160 9.89 4.34 5.61
C ILE A 160 8.97 3.17 5.23
N LYS A 161 9.56 2.15 4.61
CA LYS A 161 8.90 0.88 4.27
C LYS A 161 9.36 -0.29 5.13
N GLY A 162 10.46 -0.10 5.86
CA GLY A 162 11.12 -1.10 6.68
C GLY A 162 12.21 -0.49 7.56
N ALA A 163 12.96 -1.37 8.22
CA ALA A 163 14.11 -1.04 9.03
C ALA A 163 15.27 -2.00 8.74
N SER A 164 16.49 -1.57 9.03
CA SER A 164 17.70 -2.40 9.09
C SER A 164 18.52 -2.09 10.34
N ASN A 165 19.54 -2.89 10.63
CA ASN A 165 20.50 -2.68 11.72
C ASN A 165 21.73 -1.90 11.26
N HIS A 166 22.10 -0.86 12.01
CA HIS A 166 23.45 -0.29 12.00
C HIS A 166 24.25 -1.00 13.08
N MET A 167 25.24 -1.80 12.67
CA MET A 167 25.98 -2.72 13.52
C MET A 167 25.09 -3.85 14.09
N GLY A 168 24.89 -3.92 15.40
CA GLY A 168 23.96 -4.87 16.01
C GLY A 168 24.50 -6.27 16.31
N SER A 169 25.80 -6.54 16.19
CA SER A 169 26.31 -7.92 16.35
C SER A 169 26.06 -8.57 17.72
N ALA A 170 25.80 -7.80 18.78
CA ALA A 170 25.33 -8.32 20.06
C ALA A 170 23.80 -8.28 20.14
N PHE A 171 23.20 -7.16 19.72
CA PHE A 171 21.77 -6.94 19.79
C PHE A 171 20.97 -7.94 18.95
N THR A 172 21.39 -8.24 17.72
CA THR A 172 20.67 -9.15 16.81
C THR A 172 20.78 -10.62 17.22
N GLN A 173 21.74 -10.96 18.09
CA GLN A 173 21.89 -12.29 18.66
C GLN A 173 21.03 -12.51 19.92
N ASP A 174 20.54 -11.43 20.55
CA ASP A 174 19.70 -11.50 21.73
C ASP A 174 18.22 -11.64 21.31
N GLU A 175 17.65 -12.82 21.58
CA GLU A 175 16.28 -13.16 21.19
C GLU A 175 15.25 -12.23 21.85
N ARG A 176 15.46 -11.82 23.10
CA ARG A 176 14.50 -11.00 23.86
C ARG A 176 14.34 -9.65 23.18
N VAL A 177 15.45 -8.96 22.93
CA VAL A 177 15.41 -7.62 22.35
C VAL A 177 14.97 -7.65 20.88
N MET A 178 15.41 -8.65 20.11
CA MET A 178 14.98 -8.79 18.72
C MET A 178 13.50 -9.13 18.58
N ARG A 179 12.93 -9.93 19.48
CA ARG A 179 11.48 -10.21 19.51
C ARG A 179 10.68 -8.91 19.63
N ILE A 180 11.12 -7.99 20.48
CA ILE A 180 10.46 -6.70 20.69
C ILE A 180 10.55 -5.85 19.43
N VAL A 181 11.73 -5.75 18.81
CA VAL A 181 11.93 -5.01 17.55
C VAL A 181 11.02 -5.55 16.45
N ILE A 182 11.03 -6.87 16.21
CA ILE A 182 10.26 -7.48 15.13
C ILE A 182 8.75 -7.31 15.35
N LEU A 183 8.26 -7.47 16.58
CA LEU A 183 6.84 -7.26 16.90
C LEU A 183 6.41 -5.80 16.71
N THR A 184 7.26 -4.86 17.11
CA THR A 184 7.01 -3.42 16.96
C THR A 184 7.02 -2.99 15.49
N LEU A 185 7.97 -3.48 14.69
CA LEU A 185 8.01 -3.24 13.25
C LEU A 185 6.78 -3.85 12.56
N LYS A 186 6.41 -5.09 12.92
CA LYS A 186 5.20 -5.75 12.39
C LYS A 186 3.93 -4.97 12.70
N LYS A 187 3.78 -4.44 13.92
CA LYS A 187 2.64 -3.58 14.31
C LYS A 187 2.54 -2.32 13.44
N ASN A 188 3.69 -1.78 13.02
CA ASN A 188 3.79 -0.62 12.14
C ASN A 188 3.75 -0.97 10.64
N GLY A 189 3.59 -2.25 10.27
CA GLY A 189 3.56 -2.68 8.87
C GLY A 189 4.92 -2.59 8.16
N LEU A 190 6.01 -2.63 8.91
CA LEU A 190 7.38 -2.48 8.43
C LEU A 190 8.07 -3.84 8.37
N PHE A 191 8.89 -4.07 7.34
CA PHE A 191 9.79 -5.23 7.29
C PHE A 191 11.11 -4.95 8.03
N PHE A 192 11.84 -6.01 8.37
CA PHE A 192 13.21 -5.92 8.86
C PHE A 192 14.17 -6.53 7.83
N LEU A 193 15.27 -5.83 7.55
CA LEU A 193 16.39 -6.29 6.73
C LEU A 193 17.62 -6.42 7.64
N ASP A 194 18.15 -7.63 7.75
CA ASP A 194 19.38 -7.89 8.49
C ASP A 194 20.59 -7.61 7.57
N SER A 195 21.37 -6.58 7.92
CA SER A 195 22.52 -6.05 7.16
C SER A 195 23.84 -6.74 7.52
#